data_AF-A0A9P5N2Q5-F1
#
_entry.id   AF-A0A9P5N2Q5-F1
#
_cell.length_a   1.000
_cell.length_b   1.000
_cell.length_c   1.000
_cell.angle_alpha   90.00
_cell.angle_beta   90.00
_cell.angle_gamma   90.00
#
_symmetry.space_group_name_H-M   'P 1'
#
loop_
_entity.id
_entity.type
_entity.pdbx_description
1 polymer ?
#
loop_
_entity_poly.entity_id
_entity_poly.type
_entity_poly.pdbx_seq_one_letter_code
_entity_poly.pdbx_strand_id
1 'polypeptide(L)'
;MSLHHPQRPPSTFAHLLAHADLPKPGPEHFAARRALWTTPTATSRLGQAPSISRVRLEDLLNEPGALERPDAWEAGLNKVWKALVDGGRLKNFLPLRAVVKILYAGWRRDGTWPENTTVVDEDNFFGTIGPEAAS
;
A
#
# COMPACT_ATOMS: atom_id res chain seq x y z
N MET A 1 20.15 -9.45 37.52
CA MET A 1 19.04 -8.52 37.27
C MET A 1 18.54 -8.78 35.85
N SER A 2 17.46 -9.54 35.69
CA SER A 2 16.93 -9.90 34.37
C SER A 2 15.90 -8.86 33.92
N LEU A 3 16.25 -8.10 32.89
CA LEU A 3 15.38 -7.09 32.27
C LEU A 3 14.19 -7.78 31.58
N HIS A 4 13.01 -7.67 32.20
CA HIS A 4 11.75 -8.05 31.56
C HIS A 4 11.52 -7.11 30.36
N HIS A 5 11.76 -7.63 29.15
CA HIS A 5 11.29 -6.98 27.94
C HIS A 5 9.78 -7.19 27.84
N PRO A 6 8.96 -6.15 27.64
CA PRO A 6 7.54 -6.33 27.41
C PRO A 6 7.35 -7.17 26.14
N GLN A 7 6.81 -8.37 26.29
CA GLN A 7 6.50 -9.27 25.18
C GLN A 7 5.44 -8.60 24.32
N ARG A 8 5.83 -8.21 23.10
CA ARG A 8 4.90 -7.70 22.09
C ARG A 8 3.87 -8.80 21.79
N PRO A 9 2.57 -8.47 21.72
CA PRO A 9 1.58 -9.47 21.37
C PRO A 9 1.93 -10.07 19.99
N PRO A 10 1.82 -11.40 19.82
CA PRO A 10 2.10 -12.07 18.57
C PRO A 10 1.22 -11.52 17.44
N SER A 11 1.78 -11.44 16.23
CA SER A 11 1.03 -10.96 15.06
C SER A 11 -0.08 -11.94 14.68
N THR A 12 -1.10 -11.46 13.95
CA THR A 12 -2.17 -12.33 13.41
C THR A 12 -1.60 -13.52 12.63
N PHE A 13 -0.54 -13.28 11.85
CA PHE A 13 0.12 -14.36 11.14
C PHE A 13 0.83 -15.35 12.07
N ALA A 14 1.45 -14.91 13.16
CA ALA A 14 2.04 -15.81 14.15
C ALA A 14 0.98 -16.72 14.79
N HIS A 15 -0.22 -16.20 15.04
CA HIS A 15 -1.36 -17.02 15.46
C HIS A 15 -1.78 -18.03 14.39
N LEU A 16 -1.91 -17.63 13.12
CA LEU A 16 -2.23 -18.55 12.03
C LEU A 16 -1.18 -19.66 11.89
N LEU A 17 0.09 -19.29 11.99
CA LEU A 17 1.22 -20.22 11.90
C LEU A 17 1.20 -21.26 13.02
N ALA A 18 0.82 -20.86 14.24
CA ALA A 18 0.76 -21.75 15.40
C ALA A 18 -0.34 -22.83 15.29
N HIS A 19 -1.36 -22.61 14.46
CA HIS A 19 -2.48 -23.54 14.27
C HIS A 19 -2.44 -24.27 12.92
N ALA A 20 -1.42 -24.00 12.10
CA ALA A 20 -1.28 -24.62 10.79
C ALA A 20 -0.45 -25.91 10.89
N ASP A 21 -0.95 -26.98 10.29
CA ASP A 21 -0.17 -28.20 10.08
C ASP A 21 0.86 -27.98 8.98
N LEU A 22 2.10 -27.68 9.38
CA LEU A 22 3.22 -27.46 8.48
C LEU A 22 4.09 -28.71 8.38
N PRO A 23 4.63 -29.02 7.18
CA PRO A 23 5.60 -30.11 7.02
C PRO A 23 6.91 -29.76 7.74
N LYS A 24 7.83 -30.72 7.87
CA LYS A 24 9.12 -30.49 8.52
C LYS A 24 9.90 -29.36 7.83
N PRO A 25 10.74 -28.60 8.57
CA PRO A 25 11.55 -27.52 8.00
C PRO A 25 12.31 -27.95 6.74
N GLY A 26 12.13 -27.19 5.66
CA GLY A 26 12.63 -27.50 4.33
C GLY A 26 11.90 -26.69 3.25
N PRO A 27 12.15 -26.94 1.96
CA PRO A 27 11.48 -26.24 0.86
C PRO A 27 9.95 -26.36 0.91
N GLU A 28 9.42 -27.53 1.27
CA GLU A 28 7.98 -27.75 1.42
C GLU A 28 7.39 -26.92 2.58
N HIS A 29 8.09 -26.80 3.70
CA HIS A 29 7.67 -25.94 4.80
C HIS A 29 7.66 -24.47 4.39
N PHE A 30 8.65 -24.02 3.61
CA PHE A 30 8.64 -22.68 3.05
C PHE A 30 7.43 -22.46 2.12
N ALA A 31 7.17 -23.39 1.21
CA ALA A 31 6.03 -23.32 0.29
C ALA A 31 4.69 -23.29 1.03
N ALA A 32 4.48 -24.19 2.02
CA ALA A 32 3.27 -24.24 2.83
C ALA A 32 3.07 -22.96 3.65
N ARG A 33 4.13 -22.47 4.31
CA ARG A 33 4.08 -21.20 5.05
C ARG A 33 3.79 -20.00 4.14
N ARG A 34 4.40 -19.96 2.95
CA ARG A 34 4.15 -18.91 1.96
C ARG A 34 2.71 -18.96 1.48
N ALA A 35 2.19 -20.13 1.16
CA ALA A 35 0.80 -20.31 0.76
C ALA A 35 -0.14 -19.70 1.82
N LEU A 36 0.03 -20.08 3.09
CA LEU A 36 -0.73 -19.52 4.21
C LEU A 36 -0.62 -17.98 4.33
N TRP A 37 0.58 -17.42 4.12
CA TRP A 37 0.78 -15.96 4.15
C TRP A 37 0.05 -15.26 3.01
N THR A 38 0.03 -15.88 1.83
CA THR A 38 -0.56 -15.30 0.62
C THR A 38 -2.05 -15.57 0.47
N THR A 39 -2.61 -16.56 1.18
CA THR A 39 -4.05 -16.85 1.14
C THR A 39 -4.83 -15.67 1.74
N PRO A 40 -5.73 -15.04 0.97
CA PRO A 40 -6.56 -13.97 1.50
C PRO A 40 -7.44 -14.51 2.63
N THR A 41 -7.21 -14.06 3.86
CA THR A 41 -8.08 -14.40 4.98
C THR A 41 -9.36 -13.56 4.87
N ALA A 42 -10.54 -14.19 4.98
CA ALA A 42 -11.84 -13.52 4.89
C ALA A 42 -12.04 -12.38 5.91
N THR A 43 -11.15 -12.26 6.91
CA THR A 43 -11.04 -11.12 7.82
C THR A 43 -10.43 -9.87 7.16
N SER A 44 -10.39 -9.81 5.82
CA SER A 44 -10.25 -8.55 5.11
C SER A 44 -11.25 -7.58 5.70
N ARG A 45 -10.79 -6.39 6.09
CA ARG A 45 -11.48 -5.41 6.93
C ARG A 45 -12.57 -4.68 6.14
N LEU A 46 -13.44 -5.46 5.51
CA LEU A 46 -14.56 -5.12 4.64
C LEU A 46 -15.73 -4.46 5.41
N GLY A 47 -15.66 -4.35 6.73
CA GLY A 47 -16.75 -3.83 7.56
C GLY A 47 -16.75 -2.32 7.77
N GLN A 48 -15.66 -1.59 7.46
CA GLN A 48 -15.65 -0.14 7.65
C GLN A 48 -15.98 0.56 6.33
N ALA A 49 -17.18 1.17 6.30
CA ALA A 49 -17.56 2.09 5.24
C ALA A 49 -16.47 3.17 5.07
N PRO A 50 -16.07 3.48 3.81
CA PRO A 50 -15.07 4.50 3.57
C PRO A 50 -15.59 5.85 4.08
N SER A 51 -14.76 6.56 4.84
CA SER A 51 -15.06 7.95 5.21
C SER A 51 -15.17 8.83 3.96
N ILE A 52 -15.97 9.90 3.99
CA ILE A 52 -16.10 10.86 2.87
C ILE A 52 -14.72 11.37 2.41
N SER A 53 -13.80 11.67 3.34
CA SER A 53 -12.44 12.10 3.01
C SER A 53 -11.64 11.03 2.25
N ARG A 54 -11.89 9.75 2.53
CA ARG A 54 -11.26 8.62 1.81
C ARG A 54 -11.80 8.53 0.40
N VAL A 55 -13.13 8.63 0.22
CA VAL A 55 -13.76 8.62 -1.11
C VAL A 55 -13.21 9.75 -1.97
N ARG A 56 -13.20 10.99 -1.46
CA ARG A 56 -12.64 12.15 -2.17
C ARG A 56 -11.17 11.98 -2.55
N LEU A 57 -10.38 11.39 -1.66
CA LEU A 57 -8.96 11.10 -1.93
C LEU A 57 -8.81 10.05 -3.04
N GLU A 58 -9.60 8.99 -3.01
CA GLU A 58 -9.60 7.95 -4.05
C GLU A 58 -10.06 8.52 -5.40
N ASP A 59 -11.10 9.35 -5.43
CA ASP A 59 -11.58 10.03 -6.64
C ASP A 59 -10.48 10.92 -7.24
N LEU A 60 -9.83 11.74 -6.42
CA LEU A 60 -8.71 12.59 -6.83
C LEU A 60 -7.56 11.76 -7.40
N LEU A 61 -7.22 10.64 -6.77
CA LEU A 61 -6.12 9.76 -7.21
C LEU A 61 -6.44 8.96 -8.49
N ASN A 62 -7.72 8.84 -8.85
CA ASN A 62 -8.15 8.14 -10.05
C ASN A 62 -8.35 9.07 -11.26
N GLU A 63 -8.32 10.38 -11.04
CA GLU A 63 -8.33 11.35 -12.12
C GLU A 63 -7.01 11.29 -12.93
N PRO A 64 -7.07 11.17 -14.27
CA PRO A 64 -5.88 11.15 -15.11
C PRO A 64 -5.01 12.41 -14.92
N GLY A 65 -3.71 12.23 -14.73
CA GLY A 65 -2.77 13.35 -14.54
C GLY A 65 -2.85 14.06 -13.19
N ALA A 66 -3.66 13.55 -12.24
CA ALA A 66 -3.82 14.19 -10.94
C ALA A 66 -2.57 14.12 -10.05
N LEU A 67 -1.66 13.17 -10.29
CA LEU A 67 -0.46 13.00 -9.46
C LEU A 67 0.58 14.11 -9.75
N GLU A 68 0.58 14.63 -10.98
CA GLU A 68 1.47 15.68 -11.47
C GLU A 68 0.92 17.08 -11.19
N ARG A 69 -0.40 17.18 -11.04
CA ARG A 69 -1.15 18.44 -10.92
C ARG A 69 -0.90 19.18 -9.58
N PRO A 70 -0.49 20.47 -9.61
CA PRO A 70 -0.26 21.26 -8.39
C PRO A 70 -1.50 21.42 -7.51
N ASP A 71 -2.67 21.55 -8.09
CA ASP A 71 -3.92 21.75 -7.37
C ASP A 71 -4.38 20.50 -6.61
N ALA A 72 -4.23 19.32 -7.20
CA ALA A 72 -4.44 18.04 -6.51
C ALA A 72 -3.50 17.88 -5.30
N TRP A 73 -2.25 18.36 -5.43
CA TRP A 73 -1.28 18.32 -4.36
C TRP A 73 -1.69 19.15 -3.14
N GLU A 74 -2.10 20.39 -3.39
CA GLU A 74 -2.56 21.34 -2.37
C GLU A 74 -3.94 20.97 -1.80
N ALA A 75 -4.79 20.29 -2.57
CA ALA A 75 -6.11 19.83 -2.12
C ALA A 75 -6.06 18.77 -0.99
N GLY A 76 -4.88 18.22 -0.68
CA GLY A 76 -4.68 17.39 0.51
C GLY A 76 -3.68 16.25 0.36
N LEU A 77 -3.21 15.95 -0.86
CA LEU A 77 -2.22 14.88 -1.08
C LEU A 77 -0.93 15.12 -0.30
N ASN A 78 -0.44 16.36 -0.25
CA ASN A 78 0.76 16.75 0.50
C ASN A 78 0.66 16.34 1.98
N LYS A 79 -0.50 16.58 2.60
CA LYS A 79 -0.73 16.27 4.01
C LYS A 79 -0.73 14.77 4.27
N VAL A 80 -1.35 13.98 3.38
CA VAL A 80 -1.37 12.53 3.51
C VAL A 80 0.02 11.95 3.26
N TRP A 81 0.74 12.45 2.25
CA TRP A 81 2.12 12.06 1.97
C TRP A 81 3.06 12.32 3.13
N LYS A 82 3.06 13.54 3.71
CA LYS A 82 3.88 13.87 4.90
C LYS A 82 3.59 12.92 6.05
N ALA A 83 2.31 12.70 6.36
CA ALA A 83 1.93 11.78 7.43
C ALA A 83 2.42 10.34 7.17
N LEU A 84 2.48 9.88 5.92
CA LEU A 84 3.02 8.57 5.57
C LEU A 84 4.55 8.52 5.77
N VAL A 85 5.29 9.52 5.27
CA VAL A 85 6.76 9.57 5.35
C VAL A 85 7.25 9.76 6.79
N ASP A 86 6.51 10.51 7.61
CA ASP A 86 6.81 10.73 9.03
C ASP A 86 6.51 9.48 9.90
N GLY A 87 6.08 8.36 9.29
CA GLY A 87 5.71 7.14 10.02
C GLY A 87 4.38 7.25 10.78
N GLY A 88 3.53 8.21 10.39
CA GLY A 88 2.23 8.43 10.99
C GLY A 88 1.32 7.22 10.85
N ARG A 89 0.63 6.87 11.94
CA ARG A 89 -0.31 5.75 11.93
C ARG A 89 -1.62 6.15 11.26
N LEU A 90 -2.04 5.38 10.25
CA LEU A 90 -3.32 5.57 9.60
C LEU A 90 -4.48 5.32 10.58
N LYS A 91 -5.36 6.31 10.75
CA LYS A 91 -6.59 6.19 11.55
C LYS A 91 -7.62 5.30 10.87
N ASN A 92 -7.71 5.41 9.54
CA ASN A 92 -8.58 4.60 8.68
C ASN A 92 -7.71 3.84 7.68
N PHE A 93 -8.13 2.63 7.32
CA PHE A 93 -7.43 1.88 6.28
C PHE A 93 -7.50 2.59 4.94
N LEU A 94 -6.35 2.67 4.28
CA LEU A 94 -6.24 3.17 2.91
C LEU A 94 -5.85 1.98 2.01
N PRO A 95 -6.46 1.81 0.83
CA PRO A 95 -6.04 0.80 -0.12
C PRO A 95 -4.57 0.98 -0.49
N LEU A 96 -3.83 -0.13 -0.60
CA LEU A 96 -2.41 -0.09 -0.94
C LEU A 96 -2.16 0.68 -2.26
N ARG A 97 -3.03 0.49 -3.26
CA ARG A 97 -2.95 1.23 -4.52
C ARG A 97 -2.95 2.75 -4.33
N ALA A 98 -3.82 3.27 -3.47
CA ALA A 98 -3.87 4.69 -3.15
C ALA A 98 -2.62 5.15 -2.40
N VAL A 99 -2.12 4.36 -1.44
CA VAL A 99 -0.86 4.64 -0.73
C VAL A 99 0.30 4.78 -1.72
N VAL A 100 0.45 3.83 -2.65
CA VAL A 100 1.55 3.85 -3.62
C VAL A 100 1.44 5.05 -4.57
N LYS A 101 0.23 5.39 -5.06
CA LYS A 101 0.03 6.60 -5.87
C LYS A 101 0.44 7.89 -5.14
N ILE A 102 0.10 8.00 -3.85
CA ILE A 102 0.48 9.16 -3.02
C ILE A 102 2.01 9.23 -2.82
N LEU A 103 2.64 8.09 -2.52
CA LEU A 103 4.10 8.01 -2.37
C LEU A 103 4.81 8.39 -3.67
N TYR A 104 4.36 7.84 -4.80
CA TYR A 104 4.88 8.17 -6.12
C TYR A 104 4.75 9.67 -6.43
N ALA A 105 3.58 10.28 -6.20
CA ALA A 105 3.38 11.71 -6.40
C ALA A 105 4.34 12.57 -5.54
N GLY A 106 4.59 12.16 -4.30
CA GLY A 106 5.56 12.85 -3.44
C GLY A 106 7.00 12.68 -3.89
N TRP A 107 7.42 11.45 -4.25
CA TRP A 107 8.78 11.19 -4.74
C TRP A 107 9.07 11.87 -6.07
N ARG A 108 8.06 12.04 -6.93
CA ARG A 108 8.18 12.83 -8.16
C ARG A 108 8.42 14.31 -7.87
N ARG A 109 7.89 14.84 -6.77
CA ARG A 109 7.99 16.27 -6.40
C ARG A 109 9.24 16.62 -5.62
N ASP A 110 9.72 15.72 -4.77
CA ASP A 110 10.96 15.92 -4.01
C ASP A 110 12.22 15.52 -4.79
N GLY A 111 12.06 15.01 -6.02
CA GLY A 111 13.15 14.58 -6.89
C GLY A 111 13.76 13.22 -6.50
N THR A 112 13.17 12.50 -5.54
CA THR A 112 13.60 11.15 -5.17
C THR A 112 13.36 10.14 -6.29
N TRP A 113 12.29 10.33 -7.07
CA TRP A 113 12.00 9.47 -8.22
C TRP A 113 12.68 10.00 -9.49
N PRO A 114 13.41 9.15 -10.24
CA PRO A 114 14.10 9.58 -11.46
C PRO A 114 13.12 9.97 -12.56
N GLU A 115 13.20 11.21 -13.04
CA GLU A 115 12.27 11.80 -14.03
C GLU A 115 12.41 11.19 -15.45
N ASN A 116 13.56 10.59 -15.75
CA ASN A 116 13.91 10.07 -17.08
C ASN A 116 13.80 8.55 -17.20
N THR A 117 13.30 7.86 -16.18
CA THR A 117 13.09 6.41 -16.23
C THR A 117 11.62 6.12 -16.52
N THR A 118 11.30 5.82 -17.78
CA THR A 118 9.99 5.30 -18.16
C THR A 118 9.84 3.90 -17.59
N VAL A 119 9.19 3.77 -16.44
CA VAL A 119 8.76 2.46 -15.94
C VAL A 119 7.61 2.00 -16.83
N VAL A 120 7.80 0.87 -17.51
CA VAL A 120 6.72 0.20 -18.22
C VAL A 120 5.74 -0.27 -17.15
N ASP A 121 4.57 0.37 -17.08
CA ASP A 121 3.49 -0.01 -16.16
C ASP A 121 2.74 -1.23 -16.72
N GLU A 122 3.40 -2.40 -16.70
CA GLU A 122 2.86 -3.67 -17.22
C GLU A 122 1.56 -4.08 -16.52
N ASP A 123 1.41 -3.69 -15.25
CA ASP A 123 0.26 -4.04 -14.41
C ASP A 123 -0.89 -3.00 -14.49
N ASN A 124 -0.76 -1.95 -15.32
CA ASN A 124 -1.71 -0.83 -15.39
C ASN A 124 -2.03 -0.25 -14.00
N PHE A 125 -1.01 -0.23 -13.13
CA PHE A 125 -1.13 0.13 -11.73
C PHE A 125 -1.57 1.59 -11.57
N PHE A 126 -1.06 2.47 -12.41
CA PHE A 126 -1.34 3.91 -12.37
C PHE A 126 -2.52 4.33 -13.25
N GLY A 127 -2.98 3.48 -14.17
CA GLY A 127 -3.96 3.84 -15.19
C GLY A 127 -3.24 4.42 -16.41
N THR A 128 -3.03 3.60 -17.43
CA THR A 128 -2.24 3.93 -18.62
C THR A 128 -2.76 5.20 -19.31
N ILE A 129 -1.90 6.22 -19.43
CA ILE A 129 -1.89 7.14 -20.57
C ILE A 129 -0.95 6.49 -21.60
N GLY A 130 -1.51 5.62 -22.42
CA GLY A 130 -0.84 5.15 -23.63
C GLY A 130 -1.21 6.12 -24.74
N PRO A 131 -0.28 6.54 -25.61
CA PRO A 131 -0.64 7.33 -26.77
C PRO A 131 -1.58 6.48 -27.63
N GLU A 132 -2.84 6.88 -27.70
CA GLU A 132 -3.76 6.42 -28.73
C GLU A 132 -3.11 6.79 -30.07
N ALA A 133 -2.63 5.77 -30.76
CA ALA A 133 -2.01 5.91 -32.06
C ALA A 133 -3.00 6.60 -32.98
N ALA A 134 -2.68 7.83 -33.39
CA ALA A 134 -3.32 8.45 -34.53
C ALA A 134 -3.11 7.52 -35.74
N SER A 135 -4.20 6.95 -36.24
CA SER A 135 -4.31 6.31 -37.55
C SER A 135 -5.31 7.09 -38.39
#